data_AF-A0A067M912-F1
#
_entry.id   AF-A0A067M912-F1
#
_cell.length_a   1.000
_cell.length_b   1.000
_cell.length_c   1.000
_cell.angle_alpha   90.00
_cell.angle_beta   90.00
_cell.angle_gamma   90.00
#
_symmetry.space_group_name_H-M   'P 1'
#
loop_
_entity.id
_entity.type
_entity.pdbx_description
1 polymer ?
#
loop_
_entity_poly.entity_id
_entity_poly.type
_entity_poly.pdbx_seq_one_letter_code
_entity_poly.pdbx_strand_id
1 'polypeptide(L)'
;MSSKSKSNANAMLAERAAALQTEIDLLEAALGDEDPQKIVSRHIKLLHEYNEAKDAAQMLMGKIAGIKQTTVKQLHEDYGLELDD
;
A
#
# COMPACT_ATOMS: atom_id res chain seq x y z
N MET A 1 -8.10 50.34 8.21
CA MET A 1 -8.94 49.11 8.21
C MET A 1 -8.24 47.86 7.66
N SER A 2 -7.17 47.96 6.87
CA SER A 2 -6.49 46.78 6.27
C SER A 2 -5.64 45.93 7.24
N SER A 3 -5.04 46.55 8.27
CA SER A 3 -4.07 45.86 9.14
C SER A 3 -4.68 44.88 10.16
N LYS A 4 -5.91 45.13 10.65
CA LYS A 4 -6.61 44.22 11.58
C LYS A 4 -7.09 42.93 10.90
N SER A 5 -7.48 42.99 9.63
CA SER A 5 -7.94 41.82 8.86
C SER A 5 -6.78 40.84 8.58
N LYS A 6 -5.59 41.35 8.22
CA LYS A 6 -4.38 40.53 8.05
C LYS A 6 -3.90 39.89 9.36
N SER A 7 -4.04 40.59 10.49
CA SER A 7 -3.69 40.05 11.81
C SER A 7 -4.60 38.88 12.23
N ASN A 8 -5.90 38.97 11.95
CA ASN A 8 -6.83 37.87 12.25
C ASN A 8 -6.62 36.66 11.35
N ALA A 9 -6.32 36.87 10.07
CA ALA A 9 -5.98 35.78 9.16
C ALA A 9 -4.71 35.05 9.61
N ASN A 10 -3.67 35.79 10.03
CA ASN A 10 -2.46 35.20 10.58
C ASN A 10 -2.69 34.45 11.89
N ALA A 11 -3.58 34.94 12.76
CA ALA A 11 -3.94 34.25 13.99
C ALA A 11 -4.67 32.92 13.71
N MET A 12 -5.64 32.91 12.79
CA MET A 12 -6.32 31.68 12.35
C MET A 12 -5.35 30.68 11.69
N LEU A 13 -4.39 31.17 10.91
CA LEU A 13 -3.39 30.31 10.27
C LEU A 13 -2.45 29.69 11.32
N ALA A 14 -2.05 30.46 12.34
CA ALA A 14 -1.22 29.96 13.43
C ALA A 14 -1.96 28.92 14.28
N GLU A 15 -3.24 29.15 14.58
CA GLU A 15 -4.08 28.19 15.30
C GLU A 15 -4.27 26.89 14.51
N ARG A 16 -4.52 27.00 13.20
CA ARG A 16 -4.63 25.83 12.32
C ARG A 16 -3.31 25.08 12.18
N ALA A 17 -2.18 25.78 12.15
CA ALA A 17 -0.86 25.16 12.14
C ALA A 17 -0.58 24.40 13.46
N ALA A 18 -0.97 24.95 14.60
CA ALA A 18 -0.83 24.30 15.90
C ALA A 18 -1.72 23.04 16.01
N ALA A 19 -2.95 23.10 15.49
CA ALA A 19 -3.84 21.94 15.45
C ALA A 19 -3.27 20.82 14.56
N LEU A 20 -2.77 21.16 13.36
CA LEU A 20 -2.13 20.20 12.45
C LEU A 20 -0.84 19.62 13.05
N GLN A 21 -0.05 20.41 13.77
CA GLN A 21 1.14 19.90 14.46
C GLN A 21 0.78 18.89 15.55
N THR A 22 -0.28 19.17 16.31
CA THR A 22 -0.77 18.22 17.33
C THR A 22 -1.24 16.90 16.70
N GLU A 23 -1.93 16.96 15.55
CA GLU A 23 -2.32 15.76 14.81
C GLU A 23 -1.10 14.97 14.31
N ILE A 24 -0.07 15.66 13.81
CA ILE A 24 1.19 15.01 13.40
C ILE A 24 1.84 14.31 14.59
N ASP A 25 1.97 14.97 15.73
CA ASP A 25 2.61 14.40 16.92
C ASP A 25 1.85 13.17 17.44
N LEU A 26 0.51 13.19 17.38
CA LEU A 26 -0.33 12.04 17.74
C LEU A 26 -0.19 10.87 16.76
N LEU A 27 -0.09 11.16 15.46
CA LEU A 27 0.11 10.15 14.42
C LEU A 27 1.52 9.54 14.51
N GLU A 28 2.54 10.35 14.78
CA GLU A 28 3.90 9.87 15.02
C GLU A 28 3.98 8.99 16.27
N ALA A 29 3.30 9.37 17.36
CA ALA A 29 3.21 8.54 18.56
C ALA A 29 2.46 7.21 18.32
N ALA A 30 1.45 7.21 17.45
CA ALA A 30 0.68 6.01 17.09
C ALA A 30 1.43 5.07 16.14
N LEU A 31 2.32 5.58 15.28
CA LEU A 31 3.16 4.75 14.40
C LEU A 31 4.32 4.07 15.15
N GLY A 32 4.70 4.57 16.33
CA GLY A 32 5.83 4.05 17.11
C GLY A 32 7.19 4.40 16.49
N ASP A 33 8.27 3.85 17.05
CA ASP A 33 9.67 4.08 16.60
C ASP A 33 10.00 3.49 15.21
N GLU A 34 9.03 2.90 14.52
CA GLU A 34 9.25 2.37 13.17
C GLU A 34 9.07 3.46 12.10
N ASP A 35 10.18 3.75 11.42
CA ASP A 35 10.24 4.62 10.26
C ASP A 35 9.15 4.26 9.22
N PRO A 36 8.14 5.12 9.01
CA PRO A 36 7.01 4.86 8.11
C PRO A 36 7.46 4.50 6.70
N GLN A 37 8.55 5.12 6.23
CA GLN A 37 9.13 4.89 4.92
C GLN A 37 9.73 3.49 4.83
N LYS A 38 10.31 2.97 5.92
CA LYS A 38 10.79 1.57 5.96
C LYS A 38 9.64 0.57 5.93
N ILE A 39 8.54 0.85 6.64
CA ILE A 39 7.35 -0.02 6.61
C ILE A 39 6.78 -0.10 5.20
N VAL A 40 6.56 1.04 4.56
CA VAL A 40 6.04 1.11 3.19
C VAL A 40 7.01 0.45 2.21
N SER A 41 8.32 0.73 2.30
CA SER A 41 9.32 0.10 1.45
C SER A 41 9.35 -1.42 1.60
N ARG A 42 9.18 -1.94 2.82
CA ARG A 42 9.09 -3.38 3.09
C ARG A 42 7.85 -3.99 2.43
N HIS A 43 6.69 -3.36 2.56
CA HIS A 43 5.45 -3.85 1.95
C HIS A 43 5.53 -3.82 0.42
N ILE A 44 6.11 -2.76 -0.17
CA ILE A 44 6.34 -2.68 -1.62
C ILE A 44 7.23 -3.84 -2.09
N LYS A 45 8.32 -4.14 -1.37
CA LYS A 45 9.19 -5.27 -1.71
C LYS A 45 8.46 -6.61 -1.65
N LEU A 46 7.73 -6.86 -0.57
CA LEU A 46 6.95 -8.10 -0.40
C LEU A 46 5.91 -8.27 -1.51
N LEU A 47 5.22 -7.19 -1.90
CA LEU A 47 4.27 -7.22 -3.02
C LEU A 47 4.96 -7.54 -4.35
N HIS A 48 6.13 -6.96 -4.62
CA HIS A 48 6.90 -7.29 -5.83
C HIS A 48 7.37 -8.74 -5.84
N GLU A 49 7.90 -9.24 -4.72
CA GLU A 49 8.34 -10.65 -4.59
C GLU A 49 7.17 -11.62 -4.75
N TYR A 50 6.00 -11.32 -4.16
CA TYR A 50 4.79 -12.10 -4.34
C TYR A 50 4.35 -12.13 -5.80
N ASN A 51 4.28 -10.98 -6.46
CA ASN A 51 3.88 -10.89 -7.86
C ASN A 51 4.85 -11.63 -8.78
N GLU A 52 6.16 -11.53 -8.55
CA GLU A 52 7.16 -12.24 -9.34
C GLU A 52 7.01 -13.77 -9.19
N ALA A 53 6.80 -14.25 -7.97
CA ALA A 53 6.56 -15.67 -7.71
C ALA A 53 5.24 -16.16 -8.35
N LYS A 54 4.18 -15.36 -8.24
CA LYS A 54 2.87 -15.63 -8.85
C LYS A 54 2.98 -15.71 -10.37
N ASP A 55 3.65 -14.74 -11.00
CA ASP A 55 3.85 -14.70 -12.45
C ASP A 55 4.67 -15.90 -12.94
N ALA A 56 5.75 -16.26 -12.23
CA ALA A 56 6.54 -17.44 -12.53
C ALA A 56 5.71 -18.73 -12.45
N ALA A 57 4.91 -18.88 -11.39
CA ALA A 57 4.01 -20.02 -11.22
C ALA A 57 2.97 -20.08 -12.34
N GLN A 58 2.39 -18.94 -12.71
CA GLN A 58 1.36 -18.87 -13.75
C GLN A 58 1.92 -19.15 -15.15
N MET A 59 3.15 -18.73 -15.44
CA MET A 59 3.89 -19.13 -16.65
C MET A 59 4.12 -20.64 -16.69
N LEU A 60 4.53 -21.25 -15.58
CA LEU A 60 4.73 -22.71 -15.50
C LEU A 60 3.40 -23.45 -15.69
N MET A 61 2.32 -22.98 -15.08
CA MET A 61 0.99 -23.54 -15.28
C MET A 61 0.53 -23.45 -16.73
N GLY A 62 0.81 -22.35 -17.43
CA GLY A 62 0.55 -22.23 -18.87
C GLY A 62 1.28 -23.28 -19.71
N LYS A 63 2.54 -23.57 -19.39
CA LYS A 63 3.31 -24.63 -20.05
C LYS A 63 2.73 -26.02 -19.75
N ILE A 64 2.37 -26.28 -18.49
CA ILE A 64 1.76 -27.55 -18.07
C ILE A 64 0.40 -27.74 -18.76
N ALA A 65 -0.40 -26.68 -18.89
CA ALA A 65 -1.68 -26.69 -19.60
C ALA A 65 -1.50 -27.14 -21.06
N GLY A 66 -0.51 -26.56 -21.76
CA GLY A 66 -0.18 -26.94 -23.13
C GLY A 66 0.24 -28.40 -23.27
N ILE A 67 1.05 -28.92 -22.34
CA ILE A 67 1.48 -30.33 -22.34
C ILE A 67 0.31 -31.26 -22.06
N LYS A 68 -0.54 -30.92 -21.08
CA LYS A 68 -1.69 -31.73 -20.68
C LYS A 68 -2.90 -31.57 -21.61
N GLN A 69 -2.82 -30.70 -22.64
CA GLN A 69 -3.94 -30.36 -23.52
C GLN A 69 -5.19 -29.94 -22.74
N THR A 70 -4.98 -29.26 -21.62
CA THR A 70 -6.05 -28.77 -20.73
C THR A 70 -5.96 -27.26 -20.61
N THR A 71 -6.96 -26.64 -19.99
CA THR A 71 -6.96 -25.19 -19.75
C THR A 71 -6.25 -24.86 -18.45
N VAL A 72 -5.68 -23.64 -18.37
CA VAL A 72 -5.10 -23.13 -17.11
C VAL A 72 -6.15 -23.10 -16.00
N LYS A 73 -7.43 -22.85 -16.34
CA LYS A 73 -8.56 -22.89 -15.39
C LYS A 73 -8.76 -24.27 -14.78
N GLN A 74 -8.81 -25.33 -15.61
CA GLN A 74 -8.89 -26.71 -15.11
C GLN A 74 -7.68 -27.09 -14.26
N LEU A 75 -6.49 -26.60 -14.62
CA LEU A 75 -5.32 -26.75 -13.77
C LEU A 75 -5.51 -26.11 -12.38
N HIS A 76 -6.07 -24.90 -12.30
CA HIS A 76 -6.33 -24.28 -11.00
C HIS A 76 -7.30 -25.12 -10.16
N GLU A 77 -8.37 -25.64 -10.77
CA GLU A 77 -9.33 -26.53 -10.12
C GLU A 77 -8.65 -27.86 -9.67
N ASP A 78 -7.83 -28.47 -10.52
CA ASP A 78 -7.13 -29.74 -10.25
C ASP A 78 -6.11 -29.62 -9.11
N TYR A 79 -5.43 -28.47 -9.00
CA TYR A 79 -4.43 -28.21 -7.96
C TYR A 79 -5.01 -27.52 -6.72
N GLY A 80 -6.31 -27.27 -6.67
CA GLY A 80 -6.97 -26.60 -5.54
C GLY A 80 -6.50 -25.16 -5.34
N LEU A 81 -6.06 -24.50 -6.42
CA LEU A 81 -5.70 -23.08 -6.43
C LEU A 81 -6.98 -22.29 -6.65
N GLU A 82 -7.62 -21.86 -5.58
CA GLU A 82 -8.77 -20.95 -5.68
C GLU A 82 -8.34 -19.68 -6.45
N LEU A 83 -9.19 -19.23 -7.37
CA LEU A 83 -8.92 -18.05 -8.22
C LEU A 83 -9.15 -16.73 -7.47
N ASP A 84 -9.51 -16.79 -6.19
CA ASP A 84 -9.77 -15.63 -5.35
C ASP A 84 -8.45 -15.12 -4.74
N ASP A 85 -7.86 -14.12 -5.43
CA ASP A 85 -7.10 -13.03 -4.79
C ASP A 85 -8.01 -11.79 -4.76
#